data_AF-A0A5Q3LBR9-F1
#
_entry.id   AF-A0A5Q3LBR9-F1
#
_cell.length_a   1.000
_cell.length_b   1.000
_cell.length_c   1.000
_cell.angle_alpha   90.00
_cell.angle_beta   90.00
_cell.angle_gamma   90.00
#
_symmetry.space_group_name_H-M   'P 1'
#
loop_
_entity.id
_entity.type
_entity.pdbx_description
1 polymer ?
#
loop_
_entity_poly.entity_id
_entity_poly.type
_entity_poly.pdbx_seq_one_letter_code
_entity_poly.pdbx_strand_id
1 'polypeptide(L)'
;MSTDPQTTPGFGFSDSTENENEFVVSASTSTIDAPQESKKKRSKYKEPARIDMRETNGIDWVTTGWFSLLHVGALAAPFFFSWQGVGLFVLLWWITGGLGICLGFHRLLTHQSFQTYKPVKWFLAWVGGLAGEGPVITWVSVHRKHHKHSDHHADPHSPIHGGWWSHIIWMTPNVGKPYWNEVRDKYGKDLSKDKVIRFIDSTFMLWHVVTAVGLTAVGYWMGGWYMALSYLTWGFFLRMVWVMHVTWLVNSASHIWGYRNYETTDQSRNNWWVGLLSFGEGWHNNHHAFERVARHGHKWWEVDVTYMTIKAMKAVGLAWKVVDKPSDPPLDETSTAA
;
A
#
# COMPACT_ATOMS: atom_id res chain seq x y z
N MET A 1 29.62 -49.81 19.60
CA MET A 1 30.11 -49.93 20.99
C MET A 1 31.63 -49.78 20.95
N SER A 2 32.19 -49.06 21.93
CA SER A 2 33.64 -48.97 22.26
C SER A 2 34.46 -48.07 21.32
N THR A 3 34.62 -46.77 21.61
CA THR A 3 35.56 -46.09 22.55
C THR A 3 36.98 -45.90 21.99
N ASP A 4 37.35 -44.62 21.84
CA ASP A 4 38.72 -44.04 21.94
C ASP A 4 39.51 -44.64 23.13
N PRO A 5 40.87 -44.57 23.22
CA PRO A 5 41.67 -43.38 22.94
C PRO A 5 43.11 -43.60 22.39
N GLN A 6 43.77 -42.54 21.94
CA GLN A 6 45.24 -42.50 21.79
C GLN A 6 45.87 -41.37 22.61
N THR A 7 46.80 -41.79 23.47
CA THR A 7 47.80 -41.00 24.19
C THR A 7 49.17 -41.18 23.51
N THR A 8 50.07 -40.18 23.61
CA THR A 8 51.55 -40.29 23.60
C THR A 8 52.20 -38.89 23.77
N PRO A 9 53.48 -38.77 24.19
CA PRO A 9 53.84 -37.99 25.38
C PRO A 9 54.84 -36.82 25.16
N GLY A 10 55.21 -36.18 26.27
CA GLY A 10 55.97 -34.93 26.35
C GLY A 10 57.48 -35.00 26.10
N PHE A 11 58.10 -33.82 26.15
CA PHE A 11 59.52 -33.61 26.44
C PHE A 11 59.66 -32.32 27.28
N GLY A 12 60.50 -32.37 28.32
CA GLY A 12 60.70 -31.31 29.31
C GLY A 12 62.10 -30.70 29.30
N PHE A 13 62.54 -30.28 30.49
CA PHE A 13 63.74 -29.52 30.94
C PHE A 13 63.50 -28.00 31.05
N SER A 14 63.24 -27.40 32.24
CA SER A 14 64.10 -27.19 33.44
C SER A 14 65.24 -26.19 33.16
N ASP A 15 65.67 -25.24 33.98
CA ASP A 15 65.38 -24.69 35.32
C ASP A 15 66.36 -23.49 35.46
N SER A 16 66.07 -22.48 36.28
CA SER A 16 67.05 -21.72 37.09
C SER A 16 66.62 -20.28 37.47
N THR A 17 66.26 -20.15 38.75
CA THR A 17 66.77 -19.19 39.76
C THR A 17 66.56 -17.68 39.65
N GLU A 18 65.83 -17.18 40.67
CA GLU A 18 66.16 -16.05 41.57
C GLU A 18 66.31 -14.64 40.99
N ASN A 19 65.39 -13.74 41.36
CA ASN A 19 65.70 -12.80 42.46
C ASN A 19 64.47 -12.02 42.93
N GLU A 20 64.38 -11.92 44.25
CA GLU A 20 63.43 -11.13 45.02
C GLU A 20 63.70 -9.62 44.82
N ASN A 21 62.63 -8.83 44.82
CA ASN A 21 62.65 -7.47 45.32
C ASN A 21 61.21 -7.10 45.73
N GLU A 22 60.93 -7.27 47.02
CA GLU A 22 59.83 -6.59 47.70
C GLU A 22 60.07 -5.08 47.63
N PHE A 23 59.13 -4.36 47.01
CA PHE A 23 59.00 -2.92 47.18
C PHE A 23 57.59 -2.64 47.71
N VAL A 24 57.51 -2.37 49.01
CA VAL A 24 56.32 -1.89 49.70
C VAL A 24 56.00 -0.49 49.16
N VAL A 25 54.87 -0.34 48.46
CA VAL A 25 54.31 0.98 48.12
C VAL A 25 52.93 1.09 48.71
N SER A 26 52.80 2.08 49.60
CA SER A 26 51.58 2.49 50.28
C SER A 26 50.42 2.73 49.32
N ALA A 27 49.24 2.23 49.69
CA ALA A 27 47.99 2.55 49.04
C ALA A 27 47.72 4.07 49.06
N SER A 28 47.70 4.69 47.88
CA SER A 28 47.00 5.94 47.63
C SER A 28 46.06 5.72 46.44
N THR A 29 44.78 5.48 46.75
CA THR A 29 43.71 5.44 45.76
C THR A 29 43.53 6.84 45.18
N SER A 30 44.12 7.11 44.01
CA SER A 30 43.68 8.17 43.12
C SER A 30 42.65 7.60 42.16
N THR A 31 41.38 7.90 42.41
CA THR A 31 40.29 7.63 41.49
C THR A 31 40.49 8.49 40.24
N ILE A 32 40.91 7.87 39.14
CA ILE A 32 40.83 8.48 37.81
C ILE A 32 39.34 8.49 37.45
N ASP A 33 38.74 9.67 37.48
CA ASP A 33 37.36 9.86 37.04
C ASP A 33 37.23 9.50 35.56
N ALA A 34 36.45 8.46 35.27
CA ALA A 34 36.03 8.12 33.92
C ALA A 34 35.22 9.29 33.32
N PRO A 35 35.32 9.57 32.01
CA PRO A 35 34.54 10.63 31.39
C PRO A 35 33.05 10.36 31.60
N GLN A 36 32.34 11.29 32.23
CA GLN A 36 30.89 11.17 32.39
C GLN A 36 30.23 11.12 31.01
N GLU A 37 29.81 9.93 30.63
CA GLU A 37 28.99 9.68 29.46
C GLU A 37 27.70 10.47 29.63
N SER A 38 27.54 11.55 28.84
CA SER A 38 26.33 12.35 28.85
C SER A 38 25.15 11.42 28.58
N LYS A 39 24.31 11.19 29.59
CA LYS A 39 23.07 10.44 29.47
C LYS A 39 22.12 11.22 28.56
N LYS A 40 22.33 11.14 27.25
CA LYS A 40 21.29 11.44 26.26
C LYS A 40 20.13 10.53 26.64
N LYS A 41 19.05 11.12 27.16
CA LYS A 41 17.77 10.44 27.33
C LYS A 41 17.43 9.80 25.99
N ARG A 42 17.74 8.52 25.83
CA ARG A 42 17.11 7.68 24.81
C ARG A 42 15.63 7.75 25.17
N SER A 43 14.91 8.56 24.41
CA SER A 43 13.46 8.52 24.37
C SER A 43 13.07 7.05 24.35
N LYS A 44 12.43 6.56 25.41
CA LYS A 44 11.75 5.27 25.37
C LYS A 44 10.66 5.44 24.33
N TYR A 45 10.98 5.11 23.08
CA TYR A 45 9.95 4.78 22.11
C TYR A 45 9.25 3.55 22.69
N LYS A 46 8.15 3.79 23.41
CA LYS A 46 7.13 2.75 23.59
C LYS A 46 6.65 2.50 22.17
N GLU A 47 6.92 1.30 21.66
CA GLU A 47 6.16 0.79 20.54
C GLU A 47 4.69 1.00 20.92
N PRO A 48 3.93 1.83 20.16
CA PRO A 48 2.57 2.12 20.53
C PRO A 48 1.86 0.78 20.63
N ALA A 49 1.08 0.60 21.71
CA ALA A 49 0.23 -0.57 21.87
C ALA A 49 -0.42 -0.83 20.51
N ARG A 50 -0.27 -2.05 19.98
CA ARG A 50 -0.83 -2.45 18.69
C ARG A 50 -2.33 -2.18 18.77
N ILE A 51 -2.79 -1.01 18.32
CA ILE A 51 -4.21 -0.68 18.29
C ILE A 51 -4.79 -1.62 17.24
N ASP A 52 -5.41 -2.69 17.72
CA ASP A 52 -6.24 -3.53 16.89
C ASP A 52 -7.44 -2.66 16.49
N MET A 53 -7.64 -2.47 15.18
CA MET A 53 -8.76 -1.67 14.66
C MET A 53 -10.12 -2.26 15.03
N ARG A 54 -10.17 -3.47 15.60
CA ARG A 54 -11.38 -4.11 16.12
C ARG A 54 -11.71 -3.71 17.56
N GLU A 55 -10.75 -3.15 18.31
CA GLU A 55 -10.91 -2.77 19.72
C GLU A 55 -11.25 -1.26 19.89
N THR A 56 -12.06 -0.72 18.98
CA THR A 56 -12.31 0.73 18.87
C THR A 56 -13.48 1.23 19.71
N ASN A 57 -13.61 2.56 19.78
CA ASN A 57 -14.70 3.28 20.42
C ASN A 57 -16.02 3.27 19.61
N GLY A 58 -16.28 2.20 18.83
CA GLY A 58 -17.46 2.07 17.96
C GLY A 58 -17.20 2.43 16.49
N ILE A 59 -18.23 2.95 15.81
CA ILE A 59 -18.29 3.17 14.36
C ILE A 59 -17.87 4.60 13.99
N ASP A 60 -17.07 4.75 12.94
CA ASP A 60 -16.83 6.03 12.27
C ASP A 60 -18.03 6.37 11.37
N TRP A 61 -18.95 7.14 11.94
CA TRP A 61 -20.17 7.55 11.26
C TRP A 61 -19.94 8.47 10.06
N VAL A 62 -18.81 9.19 10.00
CA VAL A 62 -18.50 10.05 8.85
C VAL A 62 -18.15 9.18 7.65
N THR A 63 -17.20 8.26 7.83
CA THR A 63 -16.79 7.33 6.78
C THR A 63 -17.94 6.40 6.38
N THR A 64 -18.65 5.84 7.37
CA THR A 64 -19.80 4.96 7.13
C THR A 64 -20.94 5.69 6.41
N GLY A 65 -21.25 6.92 6.82
CA GLY A 65 -22.27 7.74 6.18
C GLY A 65 -21.91 8.11 4.74
N TRP A 66 -20.63 8.43 4.49
CA TRP A 66 -20.13 8.70 3.14
C TRP A 66 -20.29 7.49 2.21
N PHE A 67 -19.85 6.31 2.62
CA PHE A 67 -20.04 5.12 1.80
C PHE A 67 -21.51 4.79 1.63
N SER A 68 -22.32 4.88 2.68
CA SER A 68 -23.77 4.63 2.60
C SER A 68 -24.43 5.56 1.58
N LEU A 69 -24.11 6.85 1.59
CA LEU A 69 -24.60 7.83 0.61
C LEU A 69 -24.23 7.42 -0.82
N LEU A 70 -22.98 7.03 -1.04
CA LEU A 70 -22.52 6.63 -2.37
C LEU A 70 -23.26 5.40 -2.90
N HIS A 71 -23.44 4.38 -2.05
CA HIS A 71 -24.14 3.14 -2.41
C HIS A 71 -25.62 3.40 -2.67
N VAL A 72 -26.29 4.17 -1.82
CA VAL A 72 -27.71 4.54 -2.04
C VAL A 72 -27.86 5.35 -3.32
N GLY A 73 -26.96 6.30 -3.59
CA GLY A 73 -26.96 7.06 -4.85
C GLY A 73 -26.73 6.18 -6.08
N ALA A 74 -25.89 5.15 -5.98
CA ALA A 74 -25.64 4.21 -7.07
C ALA A 74 -26.88 3.36 -7.42
N LEU A 75 -27.73 3.05 -6.44
CA LEU A 75 -29.02 2.35 -6.68
C LEU A 75 -29.98 3.15 -7.56
N ALA A 76 -29.80 4.47 -7.69
CA ALA A 76 -30.61 5.30 -8.57
C ALA A 76 -30.22 5.17 -10.06
N ALA A 77 -29.04 4.66 -10.38
CA ALA A 77 -28.52 4.63 -11.75
C ALA A 77 -29.44 3.91 -12.77
N PRO A 78 -30.06 2.75 -12.46
CA PRO A 78 -30.99 2.10 -13.39
C PRO A 78 -32.20 2.96 -13.77
N PHE A 79 -32.67 3.83 -12.88
CA PHE A 79 -33.83 4.71 -13.13
C PHE A 79 -33.50 5.90 -14.03
N PHE A 80 -32.22 6.27 -14.12
CA PHE A 80 -31.71 7.33 -14.99
C PHE A 80 -30.75 6.78 -16.04
N PHE A 81 -31.09 5.63 -16.61
CA PHE A 81 -30.31 5.01 -17.67
C PHE A 81 -30.20 5.90 -18.91
N SER A 82 -28.98 6.09 -19.39
CA SER A 82 -28.72 6.59 -20.73
C SER A 82 -27.41 6.01 -21.24
N TRP A 83 -27.28 5.81 -22.55
CA TRP A 83 -26.02 5.34 -23.14
C TRP A 83 -24.87 6.32 -22.93
N GLN A 84 -25.17 7.61 -22.87
CA GLN A 84 -24.21 8.66 -22.55
C GLN A 84 -23.71 8.53 -21.10
N GLY A 85 -24.61 8.28 -20.14
CA GLY A 85 -24.26 8.02 -18.75
C GLY A 85 -23.41 6.76 -18.59
N VAL A 86 -23.76 5.67 -19.30
CA VAL A 86 -22.96 4.43 -19.34
C VAL A 86 -21.56 4.70 -19.92
N GLY A 87 -21.47 5.40 -21.04
CA GLY A 87 -20.19 5.76 -21.66
C GLY A 87 -19.32 6.62 -20.74
N LEU A 88 -19.94 7.58 -20.04
CA LEU A 88 -19.27 8.39 -19.03
C LEU A 88 -18.78 7.55 -17.85
N PHE A 89 -19.59 6.61 -17.36
CA PHE A 89 -19.21 5.67 -16.32
C PHE A 89 -17.96 4.87 -16.72
N VAL A 90 -17.94 4.29 -17.93
CA VAL A 90 -16.79 3.49 -18.41
C VAL A 90 -15.54 4.35 -18.54
N LEU A 91 -15.67 5.55 -19.12
CA LEU A 91 -14.57 6.49 -19.27
C LEU A 91 -13.98 6.88 -17.91
N LEU A 92 -14.84 7.30 -16.98
CA LEU A 92 -14.41 7.73 -15.65
C LEU A 92 -13.91 6.56 -14.80
N TRP A 93 -14.42 5.33 -14.98
CA TRP A 93 -13.88 4.14 -14.35
C TRP A 93 -12.43 3.90 -14.77
N TRP A 94 -12.12 3.97 -16.06
CA TRP A 94 -10.74 3.86 -16.53
C TRP A 94 -9.84 5.01 -16.03
N ILE A 95 -10.35 6.25 -16.05
CA ILE A 95 -9.58 7.41 -15.58
C ILE A 95 -9.30 7.32 -14.07
N THR A 96 -10.33 7.17 -13.23
CA THR A 96 -10.13 7.21 -11.78
C THR A 96 -9.57 5.90 -11.22
N GLY A 97 -10.02 4.75 -11.73
CA GLY A 97 -9.54 3.44 -11.31
C GLY A 97 -8.19 3.07 -11.92
N GLY A 98 -8.10 3.06 -13.26
CA GLY A 98 -6.89 2.67 -13.97
C GLY A 98 -5.74 3.68 -13.83
N LEU A 99 -5.98 4.94 -14.21
CA LEU A 99 -4.92 5.97 -14.13
C LEU A 99 -4.75 6.52 -12.71
N GLY A 100 -5.85 6.74 -11.99
CA GLY A 100 -5.83 7.30 -10.65
C GLY A 100 -5.29 6.33 -9.60
N ILE A 101 -6.00 5.23 -9.37
CA ILE A 101 -5.64 4.24 -8.34
C ILE A 101 -4.45 3.37 -8.79
N CYS A 102 -4.59 2.63 -9.90
CA CYS A 102 -3.60 1.61 -10.28
C CYS A 102 -2.26 2.25 -10.70
N LEU A 103 -2.27 3.19 -11.64
CA LEU A 103 -1.04 3.85 -12.09
C LEU A 103 -0.52 4.87 -11.06
N GLY A 104 -1.40 5.75 -10.57
CA GLY A 104 -1.05 6.91 -9.74
C GLY A 104 -0.77 6.53 -8.29
N PHE A 105 -1.80 6.14 -7.54
CA PHE A 105 -1.65 5.85 -6.11
C PHE A 105 -0.77 4.62 -5.88
N HIS A 106 -1.04 3.53 -6.60
CA HIS A 106 -0.39 2.27 -6.35
C HIS A 106 1.05 2.23 -6.90
N ARG A 107 1.22 2.18 -8.23
CA ARG A 107 2.55 1.93 -8.81
C ARG A 107 3.50 3.12 -8.72
N LEU A 108 3.00 4.36 -8.84
CA LEU A 108 3.82 5.57 -8.80
C LEU A 108 4.08 6.06 -7.36
N LEU A 109 3.04 6.32 -6.57
CA LEU A 109 3.20 6.96 -5.26
C LEU A 109 3.57 5.98 -4.15
N THR A 110 2.92 4.81 -4.09
CA THR A 110 3.24 3.80 -3.07
C THR A 110 4.58 3.13 -3.35
N HIS A 111 4.72 2.51 -4.52
CA HIS A 111 5.84 1.61 -4.82
C HIS A 111 7.00 2.23 -5.58
N GLN A 112 6.79 3.42 -6.16
CA GLN A 112 7.81 4.13 -6.93
C GLN A 112 8.41 3.25 -8.04
N SER A 113 7.54 2.50 -8.73
CA SER A 113 7.89 1.55 -9.78
C SER A 113 8.45 2.24 -11.03
N PHE A 114 8.21 3.55 -11.14
CA PHE A 114 8.78 4.43 -12.15
C PHE A 114 8.85 5.87 -11.62
N GLN A 115 9.55 6.73 -12.36
CA GLN A 115 9.61 8.16 -12.12
C GLN A 115 8.95 8.92 -13.28
N THR A 116 8.36 10.07 -12.96
CA THR A 116 7.70 10.96 -13.93
C THR A 116 7.85 12.42 -13.51
N TYR A 117 7.46 13.34 -14.38
CA TYR A 117 7.47 14.78 -14.10
C TYR A 117 6.49 15.13 -12.97
N LYS A 118 6.82 16.15 -12.18
CA LYS A 118 5.97 16.59 -11.07
C LYS A 118 4.52 16.92 -11.49
N PRO A 119 4.26 17.64 -12.60
CA PRO A 119 2.88 17.91 -13.02
C PRO A 119 2.09 16.63 -13.33
N VAL A 120 2.72 15.63 -13.96
CA VAL A 120 2.10 14.32 -14.22
C VAL A 120 1.80 13.61 -12.91
N LYS A 121 2.76 13.59 -11.97
CA LYS A 121 2.57 13.03 -10.63
C LYS A 121 1.39 13.69 -9.90
N TRP A 122 1.30 15.02 -9.93
CA TRP A 122 0.22 15.76 -9.26
C TRP A 122 -1.12 15.52 -9.92
N PHE A 123 -1.16 15.46 -11.26
CA PHE A 123 -2.37 15.14 -12.01
C PHE A 123 -2.88 13.74 -11.65
N LEU A 124 -2.02 12.72 -11.69
CA LEU A 124 -2.39 11.35 -11.31
C LEU A 124 -2.83 11.26 -9.84
N ALA A 125 -2.18 12.02 -8.94
CA ALA A 125 -2.60 12.10 -7.54
C ALA A 125 -3.99 12.73 -7.37
N TRP A 126 -4.29 13.77 -8.13
CA TRP A 126 -5.62 14.39 -8.11
C TRP A 126 -6.69 13.46 -8.69
N VAL A 127 -6.41 12.82 -9.83
CA VAL A 127 -7.31 11.84 -10.47
C VAL A 127 -7.59 10.65 -9.55
N GLY A 128 -6.56 10.11 -8.88
CA GLY A 128 -6.74 9.04 -7.89
C GLY A 128 -7.63 9.45 -6.72
N GLY A 129 -7.53 10.72 -6.29
CA GLY A 129 -8.44 11.27 -5.28
C GLY A 129 -9.92 11.21 -5.68
N LEU A 130 -10.24 11.32 -6.97
CA LEU A 130 -11.63 11.27 -7.46
C LEU A 130 -12.26 9.86 -7.41
N ALA A 131 -11.47 8.82 -7.14
CA ALA A 131 -11.98 7.47 -6.92
C ALA A 131 -12.77 7.35 -5.62
N GLY A 132 -12.56 8.26 -4.65
CA GLY A 132 -13.31 8.28 -3.39
C GLY A 132 -12.76 7.38 -2.28
N GLU A 133 -11.60 6.75 -2.49
CA GLU A 133 -11.00 5.78 -1.54
C GLU A 133 -10.19 6.43 -0.41
N GLY A 134 -10.35 7.74 -0.23
CA GLY A 134 -9.69 8.53 0.81
C GLY A 134 -8.55 9.40 0.28
N PRO A 135 -8.05 10.34 1.11
CA PRO A 135 -6.98 11.24 0.72
C PRO A 135 -5.68 10.51 0.35
N VAL A 136 -4.97 11.03 -0.66
CA VAL A 136 -3.78 10.39 -1.26
C VAL A 136 -2.70 9.99 -0.25
N ILE A 137 -2.42 10.82 0.76
CA ILE A 137 -1.39 10.50 1.76
C ILE A 137 -1.88 9.36 2.64
N THR A 138 -3.14 9.37 3.04
CA THR A 138 -3.74 8.30 3.86
C THR A 138 -3.77 6.98 3.09
N TRP A 139 -4.25 6.98 1.85
CA TRP A 139 -4.33 5.78 1.02
C TRP A 139 -2.95 5.13 0.84
N VAL A 140 -1.94 5.91 0.44
CA VAL A 140 -0.57 5.41 0.26
C VAL A 140 0.02 4.91 1.59
N SER A 141 -0.26 5.59 2.70
CA SER A 141 0.23 5.18 4.02
C SER A 141 -0.38 3.86 4.48
N VAL A 142 -1.68 3.66 4.24
CA VAL A 142 -2.38 2.40 4.53
C VAL A 142 -1.82 1.29 3.66
N HIS A 143 -1.66 1.52 2.36
CA HIS A 143 -1.15 0.49 1.45
C HIS A 143 0.29 0.05 1.78
N ARG A 144 1.16 1.01 2.11
CA ARG A 144 2.52 0.70 2.60
C ARG A 144 2.52 -0.03 3.94
N LYS A 145 1.56 0.28 4.82
CA LYS A 145 1.38 -0.46 6.09
C LYS A 145 0.90 -1.89 5.82
N HIS A 146 -0.01 -2.08 4.87
CA HIS A 146 -0.47 -3.40 4.43
C HIS A 146 0.70 -4.24 3.92
N HIS A 147 1.49 -3.78 2.95
CA HIS A 147 2.64 -4.54 2.46
C HIS A 147 3.62 -4.96 3.57
N LYS A 148 3.83 -4.10 4.57
CA LYS A 148 4.72 -4.42 5.68
C LYS A 148 4.18 -5.48 6.64
N HIS A 149 2.85 -5.59 6.78
CA HIS A 149 2.19 -6.42 7.78
C HIS A 149 1.12 -7.34 7.18
N SER A 150 1.23 -7.61 5.88
CA SER A 150 0.16 -8.24 5.09
C SER A 150 -0.26 -9.56 5.72
N ASP A 151 -1.56 -9.77 5.82
CA ASP A 151 -2.16 -10.97 6.41
C ASP A 151 -1.74 -11.24 7.88
N HIS A 152 -1.40 -10.16 8.60
CA HIS A 152 -1.20 -10.16 10.05
C HIS A 152 -2.13 -9.15 10.75
N HIS A 153 -2.26 -9.26 12.07
CA HIS A 153 -3.12 -8.37 12.87
C HIS A 153 -2.85 -6.86 12.73
N ALA A 154 -1.63 -6.49 12.31
CA ALA A 154 -1.27 -5.08 12.11
C ALA A 154 -1.67 -4.55 10.72
N ASP A 155 -2.09 -5.40 9.79
CA ASP A 155 -2.65 -4.99 8.50
C ASP A 155 -4.11 -4.52 8.68
N PRO A 156 -4.41 -3.25 8.32
CA PRO A 156 -5.76 -2.68 8.47
C PRO A 156 -6.87 -3.54 7.87
N HIS A 157 -6.63 -4.14 6.70
CA HIS A 157 -7.63 -4.89 5.96
C HIS A 157 -7.27 -6.38 5.85
N SER A 158 -6.66 -6.92 6.91
CA SER A 158 -6.24 -8.31 6.92
C SER A 158 -7.41 -9.28 6.72
N PRO A 159 -7.32 -10.24 5.77
CA PRO A 159 -8.33 -11.26 5.53
C PRO A 159 -8.44 -12.28 6.67
N ILE A 160 -7.46 -12.32 7.58
CA ILE A 160 -7.52 -13.17 8.80
C ILE A 160 -8.67 -12.77 9.73
N HIS A 161 -9.21 -11.55 9.56
CA HIS A 161 -10.39 -11.05 10.26
C HIS A 161 -11.69 -11.30 9.50
N GLY A 162 -11.61 -11.98 8.34
CA GLY A 162 -12.74 -12.39 7.50
C GLY A 162 -12.77 -11.70 6.15
N GLY A 163 -13.33 -12.37 5.13
CA GLY A 163 -13.41 -11.82 3.77
C GLY A 163 -14.15 -10.48 3.70
N TRP A 164 -15.27 -10.33 4.42
CA TRP A 164 -16.00 -9.06 4.51
C TRP A 164 -15.23 -7.97 5.25
N TRP A 165 -14.36 -8.34 6.20
CA TRP A 165 -13.43 -7.41 6.84
C TRP A 165 -12.49 -6.81 5.81
N SER A 166 -11.72 -7.65 5.12
CA SER A 166 -10.77 -7.22 4.10
C SER A 166 -11.42 -6.44 2.95
N HIS A 167 -12.69 -6.74 2.65
CA HIS A 167 -13.42 -6.07 1.58
C HIS A 167 -13.89 -4.66 1.97
N ILE A 168 -14.66 -4.50 3.05
CA ILE A 168 -15.29 -3.20 3.34
C ILE A 168 -15.34 -2.85 4.84
N ILE A 169 -15.51 -3.84 5.72
CA ILE A 169 -15.81 -3.55 7.14
C ILE A 169 -14.63 -2.87 7.83
N TRP A 170 -13.38 -3.11 7.42
CA TRP A 170 -12.19 -2.52 8.03
C TRP A 170 -12.16 -0.98 8.05
N MET A 171 -12.96 -0.32 7.21
CA MET A 171 -13.06 1.14 7.16
C MET A 171 -14.10 1.73 8.12
N THR A 172 -14.92 0.88 8.73
CA THR A 172 -16.00 1.30 9.65
C THR A 172 -15.57 1.61 11.09
N PRO A 173 -14.49 1.05 11.66
CA PRO A 173 -14.12 1.33 13.05
C PRO A 173 -13.61 2.75 13.27
N ASN A 174 -14.04 3.38 14.36
CA ASN A 174 -13.51 4.68 14.79
C ASN A 174 -12.22 4.52 15.62
N VAL A 175 -11.09 4.55 14.93
CA VAL A 175 -9.73 4.49 15.51
C VAL A 175 -9.18 5.85 15.96
N GLY A 176 -9.92 6.94 15.72
CA GLY A 176 -9.53 8.30 16.08
C GLY A 176 -8.41 8.93 15.24
N LYS A 177 -8.33 10.26 15.27
CA LYS A 177 -7.31 11.04 14.54
C LYS A 177 -5.85 10.69 14.92
N PRO A 178 -5.51 10.44 16.20
CA PRO A 178 -4.12 10.12 16.56
C PRO A 178 -3.57 8.89 15.85
N TYR A 179 -4.37 7.84 15.69
CA TYR A 179 -3.98 6.64 14.94
C TYR A 179 -3.66 6.96 13.49
N TRP A 180 -4.55 7.68 12.80
CA TRP A 180 -4.34 8.04 11.40
C TRP A 180 -3.15 8.97 11.18
N ASN A 181 -2.90 9.89 12.11
CA ASN A 181 -1.71 10.73 12.09
C ASN A 181 -0.43 9.90 12.22
N GLU A 182 -0.40 8.92 13.13
CA GLU A 182 0.74 8.01 13.28
C GLU A 182 0.99 7.20 12.00
N VAL A 183 -0.05 6.62 11.42
CA VAL A 183 0.05 5.87 10.16
C VAL A 183 0.62 6.76 9.05
N ARG A 184 0.12 7.99 8.91
CA ARG A 184 0.61 8.96 7.91
C ARG A 184 2.05 9.39 8.17
N ASP A 185 2.43 9.64 9.41
CA ASP A 185 3.77 10.06 9.79
C ASP A 185 4.82 8.96 9.59
N LYS A 186 4.41 7.70 9.79
CA LYS A 186 5.29 6.54 9.65
C LYS A 186 5.44 6.09 8.19
N TYR A 187 4.34 6.06 7.44
CA TYR A 187 4.31 5.44 6.11
C TYR A 187 4.17 6.44 4.95
N GLY A 188 3.76 7.69 5.18
CA GLY A 188 3.51 8.70 4.13
C GLY A 188 4.35 9.98 4.24
N LYS A 189 5.39 9.99 5.08
CA LYS A 189 6.19 11.18 5.39
C LYS A 189 6.85 11.84 4.18
N ASP A 190 7.25 11.06 3.18
CA ASP A 190 7.80 11.53 1.92
C ASP A 190 6.79 12.35 1.12
N LEU A 191 5.53 11.90 1.05
CA LEU A 191 4.45 12.61 0.36
C LEU A 191 4.08 13.92 1.06
N SER A 192 4.08 13.93 2.39
CA SER A 192 3.81 15.13 3.21
C SER A 192 4.80 16.28 2.99
N LYS A 193 5.95 16.04 2.35
CA LYS A 193 6.92 17.10 1.99
C LYS A 193 6.51 17.87 0.73
N ASP A 194 5.66 17.30 -0.12
CA ASP A 194 5.21 17.93 -1.37
C ASP A 194 3.98 18.81 -1.11
N LYS A 195 4.14 20.13 -1.28
CA LYS A 195 3.07 21.11 -1.00
C LYS A 195 1.82 20.89 -1.85
N VAL A 196 1.97 20.48 -3.11
CA VAL A 196 0.84 20.26 -4.02
C VAL A 196 0.09 18.97 -3.65
N ILE A 197 0.83 17.91 -3.28
CA ILE A 197 0.20 16.68 -2.78
C ILE A 197 -0.58 16.95 -1.50
N ARG A 198 -0.04 17.74 -0.56
CA ARG A 198 -0.80 18.14 0.64
C ARG A 198 -2.05 18.94 0.31
N PHE A 199 -1.98 19.83 -0.67
CA PHE A 199 -3.15 20.60 -1.11
C PHE A 199 -4.23 19.64 -1.64
N ILE A 200 -3.87 18.73 -2.56
CA ILE A 200 -4.78 17.70 -3.10
C ILE A 200 -5.37 16.84 -1.97
N ASP A 201 -4.54 16.38 -1.03
CA ASP A 201 -4.95 15.59 0.13
C ASP A 201 -5.96 16.33 1.01
N SER A 202 -5.68 17.60 1.35
CA SER A 202 -6.55 18.42 2.21
C SER A 202 -7.85 18.87 1.54
N THR A 203 -7.87 18.94 0.21
CA THR A 203 -9.04 19.34 -0.59
C THR A 203 -9.81 18.15 -1.14
N PHE A 204 -9.50 16.92 -0.68
CA PHE A 204 -10.11 15.67 -1.14
C PHE A 204 -11.65 15.75 -1.27
N MET A 205 -12.35 16.19 -0.23
CA MET A 205 -13.83 16.27 -0.27
C MET A 205 -14.35 17.36 -1.21
N LEU A 206 -13.62 18.46 -1.36
CA LEU A 206 -14.00 19.55 -2.28
C LEU A 206 -14.09 19.04 -3.72
N TRP A 207 -13.12 18.24 -4.16
CA TRP A 207 -13.09 17.72 -5.53
C TRP A 207 -14.27 16.81 -5.86
N HIS A 208 -14.83 16.10 -4.87
CA HIS A 208 -16.03 15.30 -5.05
C HIS A 208 -17.27 16.17 -5.26
N VAL A 209 -17.42 17.25 -4.47
CA VAL A 209 -18.49 18.23 -4.66
C VAL A 209 -18.38 18.89 -6.04
N VAL A 210 -17.18 19.33 -6.42
CA VAL A 210 -16.91 19.93 -7.74
C VAL A 210 -17.25 18.95 -8.86
N THR A 211 -16.87 17.68 -8.73
CA THR A 211 -17.17 16.64 -9.74
C THR A 211 -18.66 16.38 -9.84
N ALA A 212 -19.37 16.22 -8.72
CA ALA A 212 -20.81 15.98 -8.72
C ALA A 212 -21.59 17.15 -9.35
N VAL A 213 -21.26 18.39 -8.96
CA VAL A 213 -21.86 19.61 -9.53
C VAL A 213 -21.53 19.74 -11.02
N GLY A 214 -20.26 19.53 -11.39
CA GLY A 214 -19.80 19.61 -12.78
C GLY A 214 -20.50 18.61 -13.69
N LEU A 215 -20.58 17.34 -13.28
CA LEU A 215 -21.28 16.30 -14.04
C LEU A 215 -22.78 16.59 -14.17
N THR A 216 -23.42 17.06 -13.10
CA THR A 216 -24.84 17.44 -13.11
C THR A 216 -25.07 18.61 -14.08
N ALA A 217 -24.21 19.64 -14.04
CA ALA A 217 -24.32 20.81 -14.91
C ALA A 217 -24.12 20.45 -16.39
N VAL A 218 -23.11 19.62 -16.70
CA VAL A 218 -22.87 19.13 -18.06
C VAL A 218 -24.05 18.29 -18.55
N GLY A 219 -24.53 17.35 -17.74
CA GLY A 219 -25.70 16.54 -18.10
C GLY A 219 -26.95 17.40 -18.33
N TYR A 220 -27.19 18.40 -17.47
CA TYR A 220 -28.30 19.34 -17.62
C TYR A 220 -28.22 20.11 -18.95
N TRP A 221 -27.04 20.62 -19.28
CA TRP A 221 -26.82 21.34 -20.53
C TRP A 221 -27.03 20.43 -21.77
N MET A 222 -26.69 19.15 -21.68
CA MET A 222 -26.83 18.19 -22.78
C MET A 222 -28.27 17.69 -23.00
N GLY A 223 -29.10 17.62 -21.97
CA GLY A 223 -30.41 16.97 -22.07
C GLY A 223 -31.37 17.22 -20.92
N GLY A 224 -31.23 18.33 -20.21
CA GLY A 224 -32.06 18.71 -19.07
C GLY A 224 -31.89 17.81 -17.85
N TRP A 225 -32.85 17.87 -16.91
CA TRP A 225 -32.75 17.20 -15.61
C TRP A 225 -32.58 15.69 -15.69
N TYR A 226 -33.19 15.02 -16.67
CA TYR A 226 -33.02 13.58 -16.83
C TYR A 226 -31.56 13.22 -17.10
N MET A 227 -30.92 13.93 -18.04
CA MET A 227 -29.52 13.69 -18.38
C MET A 227 -28.57 14.14 -17.26
N ALA A 228 -28.91 15.22 -16.55
CA ALA A 228 -28.20 15.65 -15.34
C ALA A 228 -28.14 14.53 -14.28
N LEU A 229 -29.28 13.93 -13.99
CA LEU A 229 -29.40 12.81 -13.04
C LEU A 229 -28.74 11.54 -13.57
N SER A 230 -28.78 11.30 -14.89
CA SER A 230 -28.05 10.20 -15.51
C SER A 230 -26.54 10.36 -15.31
N TYR A 231 -25.97 11.53 -15.56
CA TYR A 231 -24.53 11.80 -15.39
C TYR A 231 -24.11 11.74 -13.93
N LEU A 232 -24.94 12.26 -13.03
CA LEU A 232 -24.68 12.19 -11.59
C LEU A 232 -24.75 10.74 -11.09
N THR A 233 -25.78 9.97 -11.43
CA THR A 233 -25.93 8.60 -10.91
C THR A 233 -24.95 7.63 -11.54
N TRP A 234 -24.69 7.70 -12.85
CA TRP A 234 -23.73 6.83 -13.54
C TRP A 234 -22.29 7.28 -13.35
N GLY A 235 -21.98 8.54 -13.69
CA GLY A 235 -20.61 9.06 -13.71
C GLY A 235 -20.06 9.41 -12.33
N PHE A 236 -20.92 9.85 -11.40
CA PHE A 236 -20.50 10.09 -10.01
C PHE A 236 -20.74 8.85 -9.15
N PHE A 237 -21.99 8.54 -8.77
CA PHE A 237 -22.26 7.53 -7.73
C PHE A 237 -21.85 6.10 -8.10
N LEU A 238 -22.44 5.54 -9.17
CA LEU A 238 -22.20 4.15 -9.57
C LEU A 238 -20.73 3.91 -9.92
N ARG A 239 -20.11 4.82 -10.66
CA ARG A 239 -18.68 4.74 -11.00
C ARG A 239 -17.78 4.72 -9.77
N MET A 240 -18.12 5.48 -8.72
CA MET A 240 -17.37 5.49 -7.46
C MET A 240 -17.46 4.14 -6.74
N VAL A 241 -18.70 3.67 -6.54
CA VAL A 241 -18.98 2.39 -5.88
C VAL A 241 -18.33 1.23 -6.65
N TRP A 242 -18.37 1.28 -7.98
CA TRP A 242 -17.73 0.29 -8.83
C TRP A 242 -16.21 0.28 -8.65
N VAL A 243 -15.54 1.43 -8.75
CA VAL A 243 -14.08 1.53 -8.53
C VAL A 243 -13.72 1.00 -7.14
N MET A 244 -14.45 1.43 -6.11
CA MET A 244 -14.26 0.99 -4.73
C MET A 244 -14.33 -0.53 -4.61
N HIS A 245 -15.42 -1.16 -5.07
CA HIS A 245 -15.55 -2.61 -4.98
C HIS A 245 -14.47 -3.35 -5.78
N VAL A 246 -14.08 -2.85 -6.96
CA VAL A 246 -12.98 -3.43 -7.73
C VAL A 246 -11.66 -3.36 -6.96
N THR A 247 -11.34 -2.24 -6.32
CA THR A 247 -10.14 -2.13 -5.47
C THR A 247 -10.25 -3.03 -4.24
N TRP A 248 -11.40 -3.07 -3.58
CA TRP A 248 -11.63 -3.89 -2.40
C TRP A 248 -11.62 -5.40 -2.68
N LEU A 249 -11.90 -5.80 -3.91
CA LEU A 249 -11.71 -7.18 -4.37
C LEU A 249 -10.23 -7.55 -4.45
N VAL A 250 -9.33 -6.59 -4.68
CA VAL A 250 -7.88 -6.86 -4.59
C VAL A 250 -7.51 -7.21 -3.15
N ASN A 251 -8.02 -6.46 -2.17
CA ASN A 251 -7.77 -6.74 -0.76
C ASN A 251 -8.39 -8.08 -0.29
N SER A 252 -9.57 -8.42 -0.79
CA SER A 252 -10.30 -9.61 -0.36
C SER A 252 -10.06 -10.82 -1.27
N ALA A 253 -10.62 -10.80 -2.47
CA ALA A 253 -10.55 -11.93 -3.39
C ALA A 253 -9.11 -12.30 -3.75
N SER A 254 -8.21 -11.33 -3.95
CA SER A 254 -6.80 -11.62 -4.25
C SER A 254 -5.94 -11.97 -3.03
N HIS A 255 -6.51 -12.09 -1.84
CA HIS A 255 -5.85 -12.73 -0.68
C HIS A 255 -6.51 -14.05 -0.27
N ILE A 256 -7.65 -14.40 -0.85
CA ILE A 256 -8.43 -15.58 -0.47
C ILE A 256 -8.46 -16.62 -1.59
N TRP A 257 -8.58 -16.18 -2.84
CA TRP A 257 -8.76 -17.06 -4.00
C TRP A 257 -7.75 -16.80 -5.11
N GLY A 258 -7.39 -17.87 -5.82
CA GLY A 258 -6.46 -17.80 -6.95
C GLY A 258 -5.21 -18.66 -6.76
N TYR A 259 -4.28 -18.51 -7.69
CA TYR A 259 -3.02 -19.26 -7.74
C TYR A 259 -1.85 -18.40 -7.26
N ARG A 260 -0.68 -19.02 -7.04
CA ARG A 260 0.55 -18.33 -6.66
C ARG A 260 1.65 -18.73 -7.64
N ASN A 261 2.42 -17.74 -8.08
CA ASN A 261 3.65 -17.94 -8.85
C ASN A 261 4.89 -17.86 -7.95
N TYR A 262 4.76 -17.29 -6.75
CA TYR A 262 5.86 -17.02 -5.83
C TYR A 262 5.48 -17.35 -4.39
N GLU A 263 6.46 -17.83 -3.64
CA GLU A 263 6.39 -17.89 -2.18
C GLU A 263 6.48 -16.48 -1.60
N THR A 264 5.54 -16.12 -0.74
CA THR A 264 5.48 -14.84 -0.03
C THR A 264 5.08 -15.12 1.42
N THR A 265 5.36 -14.17 2.32
CA THR A 265 5.03 -14.31 3.75
C THR A 265 3.53 -14.15 4.05
N ASP A 266 2.75 -13.75 3.05
CA ASP A 266 1.30 -13.55 3.10
C ASP A 266 0.56 -14.63 2.26
N GLN A 267 -0.76 -14.45 2.15
CA GLN A 267 -1.67 -15.28 1.36
C GLN A 267 -2.15 -14.57 0.09
N SER A 268 -1.41 -13.58 -0.41
CA SER A 268 -1.68 -12.97 -1.71
C SER A 268 -1.74 -14.03 -2.83
N ARG A 269 -2.65 -13.82 -3.78
CA ARG A 269 -3.02 -14.75 -4.86
C ARG A 269 -3.28 -13.98 -6.15
N ASN A 270 -2.86 -14.57 -7.26
CA ASN A 270 -3.17 -14.08 -8.60
C ASN A 270 -4.59 -14.49 -8.99
N ASN A 271 -5.36 -13.52 -9.46
CA ASN A 271 -6.76 -13.66 -9.81
C ASN A 271 -7.08 -12.91 -11.11
N TRP A 272 -7.38 -13.66 -12.18
CA TRP A 272 -7.51 -13.11 -13.53
C TRP A 272 -8.72 -12.20 -13.72
N TRP A 273 -9.84 -12.49 -13.08
CA TRP A 273 -11.06 -11.69 -13.25
C TRP A 273 -10.97 -10.40 -12.42
N VAL A 274 -10.30 -10.45 -11.25
CA VAL A 274 -9.90 -9.23 -10.55
C VAL A 274 -8.96 -8.43 -11.44
N GLY A 275 -7.94 -9.07 -12.04
CA GLY A 275 -6.98 -8.42 -12.93
C GLY A 275 -7.63 -7.73 -14.13
N LEU A 276 -8.67 -8.33 -14.71
CA LEU A 276 -9.45 -7.70 -15.77
C LEU A 276 -10.16 -6.43 -15.31
N LEU A 277 -10.83 -6.48 -14.15
CA LEU A 277 -11.57 -5.34 -13.60
C LEU A 277 -10.65 -4.24 -13.07
N SER A 278 -9.52 -4.62 -12.49
CA SER A 278 -8.55 -3.72 -11.85
C SER A 278 -7.34 -3.42 -12.73
N PHE A 279 -7.47 -3.57 -14.06
CA PHE A 279 -6.42 -3.15 -15.01
C PHE A 279 -5.03 -3.76 -14.75
N GLY A 280 -4.97 -4.96 -14.18
CA GLY A 280 -3.75 -5.70 -13.86
C GLY A 280 -3.44 -5.85 -12.37
N GLU A 281 -4.20 -5.24 -11.46
CA GLU A 281 -3.92 -5.32 -10.01
C GLU A 281 -4.31 -6.68 -9.38
N GLY A 282 -5.02 -7.53 -10.12
CA GLY A 282 -5.34 -8.90 -9.70
C GLY A 282 -4.16 -9.88 -9.75
N TRP A 283 -3.03 -9.53 -10.35
CA TRP A 283 -1.79 -10.33 -10.29
C TRP A 283 -1.07 -10.10 -8.95
N HIS A 284 -1.81 -10.34 -7.86
CA HIS A 284 -1.47 -9.83 -6.55
C HIS A 284 -0.35 -10.60 -5.86
N ASN A 285 -0.22 -11.91 -6.09
CA ASN A 285 0.91 -12.68 -5.58
C ASN A 285 2.22 -12.26 -6.24
N ASN A 286 2.20 -12.00 -7.55
CA ASN A 286 3.38 -11.47 -8.26
C ASN A 286 3.79 -10.11 -7.68
N HIS A 287 2.79 -9.24 -7.48
CA HIS A 287 2.98 -7.92 -6.90
C HIS A 287 3.56 -7.99 -5.47
N HIS A 288 3.02 -8.85 -4.60
CA HIS A 288 3.52 -9.01 -3.23
C HIS A 288 4.93 -9.61 -3.17
N ALA A 289 5.30 -10.46 -4.13
CA ALA A 289 6.66 -10.96 -4.24
C ALA A 289 7.65 -9.87 -4.66
N PHE A 290 7.25 -8.93 -5.53
CA PHE A 290 8.11 -7.86 -6.03
C PHE A 290 7.40 -6.51 -6.10
N GLU A 291 7.13 -5.92 -4.93
CA GLU A 291 6.28 -4.73 -4.77
C GLU A 291 6.68 -3.52 -5.65
N ARG A 292 7.97 -3.39 -5.97
CA ARG A 292 8.51 -2.28 -6.78
C ARG A 292 8.45 -2.53 -8.29
N VAL A 293 8.19 -3.75 -8.73
CA VAL A 293 8.20 -4.10 -10.15
C VAL A 293 6.96 -3.54 -10.82
N ALA A 294 7.16 -2.73 -11.87
CA ALA A 294 6.09 -2.02 -12.54
C ALA A 294 5.13 -2.94 -13.31
N ARG A 295 5.55 -4.18 -13.62
CA ARG A 295 4.77 -5.18 -14.34
C ARG A 295 4.28 -6.22 -13.34
N HIS A 296 2.98 -6.26 -13.04
CA HIS A 296 2.44 -7.26 -12.11
C HIS A 296 2.14 -8.59 -12.83
N GLY A 297 1.80 -8.57 -14.12
CA GLY A 297 1.57 -9.79 -14.90
C GLY A 297 2.89 -10.41 -15.38
N HIS A 298 3.36 -11.50 -14.77
CA HIS A 298 4.64 -12.15 -15.04
C HIS A 298 4.53 -13.28 -16.07
N LYS A 299 3.36 -13.90 -16.24
CA LYS A 299 3.09 -14.88 -17.32
C LYS A 299 2.58 -14.17 -18.59
N TRP A 300 2.69 -14.84 -19.74
CA TRP A 300 2.33 -14.25 -21.04
C TRP A 300 0.84 -13.89 -21.16
N TRP A 301 -0.02 -14.62 -20.47
CA TRP A 301 -1.48 -14.43 -20.46
C TRP A 301 -1.95 -13.51 -19.32
N GLU A 302 -1.06 -13.12 -18.40
CA GLU A 302 -1.38 -12.21 -17.31
C GLU A 302 -1.41 -10.76 -17.84
N VAL A 303 -2.53 -10.39 -18.45
CA VAL A 303 -2.74 -9.07 -19.07
C VAL A 303 -2.69 -7.98 -18.01
N ASP A 304 -1.80 -7.01 -18.20
CA ASP A 304 -1.57 -5.89 -17.29
C ASP A 304 -1.67 -4.55 -18.03
N VAL A 305 -2.87 -3.99 -18.06
CA VAL A 305 -3.19 -2.74 -18.78
C VAL A 305 -2.45 -1.55 -18.17
N THR A 306 -2.27 -1.54 -16.86
CA THR A 306 -1.55 -0.46 -16.17
C THR A 306 -0.07 -0.48 -16.54
N TYR A 307 0.57 -1.66 -16.64
CA TYR A 307 1.94 -1.75 -17.14
C TYR A 307 2.06 -1.33 -18.61
N MET A 308 1.09 -1.71 -19.46
CA MET A 308 1.04 -1.22 -20.85
C MET A 308 0.99 0.32 -20.90
N THR A 309 0.26 0.95 -19.98
CA THR A 309 0.21 2.41 -19.83
C THR A 309 1.57 2.99 -19.44
N ILE A 310 2.29 2.37 -18.48
CA ILE A 310 3.65 2.78 -18.12
C ILE A 310 4.61 2.67 -19.32
N LYS A 311 4.51 1.59 -20.11
CA LYS A 311 5.31 1.43 -21.33
C LYS A 311 5.01 2.53 -22.36
N ALA A 312 3.74 2.87 -22.56
CA ALA A 312 3.35 3.96 -23.45
C ALA A 312 3.91 5.30 -22.95
N MET A 313 3.81 5.60 -21.65
CA MET A 313 4.41 6.79 -21.05
C MET A 313 5.93 6.83 -21.23
N LYS A 314 6.62 5.69 -21.06
CA LYS A 314 8.07 5.57 -21.28
C LYS A 314 8.44 5.86 -22.74
N ALA A 315 7.67 5.33 -23.69
CA ALA A 315 7.91 5.51 -25.12
C ALA A 315 7.81 6.99 -25.55
N VAL A 316 6.92 7.77 -24.95
CA VAL A 316 6.76 9.21 -25.22
C VAL A 316 7.58 10.10 -24.27
N GLY A 317 8.46 9.53 -23.45
CA GLY A 317 9.34 10.27 -22.55
C GLY A 317 8.68 10.82 -21.28
N LEU A 318 7.44 10.43 -20.97
CA LEU A 318 6.73 10.83 -19.74
C LEU A 318 7.08 9.99 -18.51
N ALA A 319 7.71 8.82 -18.69
CA ALA A 319 8.17 7.97 -17.59
C ALA A 319 9.62 7.51 -17.81
N TRP A 320 10.39 7.43 -16.72
CA TRP A 320 11.77 6.93 -16.73
C TRP A 320 12.07 6.11 -15.47
N LYS A 321 13.23 5.44 -15.44
CA LYS A 321 13.64 4.55 -14.33
C LYS A 321 12.55 3.56 -13.93
N VAL A 322 11.93 2.94 -14.94
CA VAL A 322 10.92 1.89 -14.74
C VAL A 322 11.62 0.62 -14.25
N VAL A 323 11.10 0.03 -13.17
CA VAL A 323 11.57 -1.24 -12.63
C VAL A 323 10.85 -2.36 -13.38
N ASP A 324 11.48 -2.88 -14.44
CA ASP A 324 10.79 -3.71 -15.45
C ASP A 324 10.80 -5.22 -15.15
N LYS A 325 11.62 -5.73 -14.21
CA LYS A 325 11.79 -7.17 -13.99
C LYS A 325 11.87 -7.56 -12.51
N PRO A 326 11.31 -8.71 -12.11
CA PRO A 326 11.57 -9.32 -10.81
C PRO A 326 13.03 -9.79 -10.72
N SER A 327 13.54 -9.95 -9.49
CA SER A 327 14.88 -10.50 -9.26
C SER A 327 14.94 -12.01 -9.48
N ASP A 328 13.82 -12.71 -9.24
CA ASP A 328 13.76 -14.18 -9.23
C ASP A 328 12.65 -14.71 -10.18
N PRO A 329 12.85 -15.90 -10.80
CA PRO A 329 11.86 -16.51 -11.69
C PRO A 329 10.68 -17.12 -10.92
N PRO A 330 9.50 -17.30 -11.56
CA PRO A 330 8.37 -18.03 -11.00
C PRO A 330 8.69 -19.46 -10.53
N LEU A 331 7.91 -19.99 -9.58
CA LEU A 331 8.05 -21.34 -9.01
C LEU A 331 7.94 -22.47 -10.05
N ASP A 332 7.14 -22.30 -11.11
CA ASP A 332 6.99 -23.30 -12.17
C ASP A 332 8.18 -23.32 -13.14
N GLU A 333 8.90 -22.21 -13.27
CA GLU A 333 10.10 -22.10 -14.11
C GLU A 333 11.38 -22.61 -13.42
N THR A 334 11.40 -22.73 -12.09
CA THR A 334 12.54 -23.32 -11.37
C THR A 334 12.61 -24.84 -11.49
N SER A 335 11.49 -25.50 -11.78
CA SER A 335 11.40 -26.97 -11.92
C SER A 335 11.89 -27.53 -13.26
N THR A 336 12.04 -26.67 -14.28
CA THR A 336 12.47 -27.07 -15.63
C THR A 336 13.96 -26.83 -15.90
N ALA A 337 14.69 -26.33 -14.88
CA ALA A 337 16.12 -26.05 -14.94
C ALA A 337 16.99 -27.03 -14.13
N ALA A 338 16.43 -28.15 -13.66
CA ALA A 338 17.12 -29.19 -12.88
C ALA A 338 17.33 -30.47 -13.69
#